data_AF-A0A7C6SMW0-F1
#
_entry.id   AF-A0A7C6SMW0-F1
#
_cell.length_a   1.000
_cell.length_b   1.000
_cell.length_c   1.000
_cell.angle_alpha   90.00
_cell.angle_beta   90.00
_cell.angle_gamma   90.00
#
_symmetry.space_group_name_H-M   'P 1'
#
loop_
_entity.id
_entity.type
_entity.pdbx_description
1 polymer ?
#
loop_
_entity_poly.entity_id
_entity_poly.type
_entity_poly.pdbx_seq_one_letter_code
_entity_poly.pdbx_strand_id
1 'polypeptide(L)'
;MYGKEYTNNDNSIALVDKKGEFTFFISSDVINNQALNNMRQIIGDTTSSNQQIFYKIFEYKISHFKALVEHSENNFYFTNQINSSPETYIKIFKEEHQTLFEENSNIILFNTIEKDKQSVLEETSVNITIPSSLNMTIYSINITGKKGFLTEDNINRISLLLQGLSIPNSKNINNTLNIFLDKELIDRANQGIYPDFDKIDVEFVEYINEKQNYKLSHPSTFIPYLQNSMVSSLDYVSFKINYNTHYSITVETLDSPDTYVIDKKEQLKSLYNDKLIILGGGKANISNEYYDFLKYKIEKDSGILYVTQVYIVYNLKLFTISLNSHFEEASTTILNIFKKIISSLEFTKSNTVDAYNENIAFDKSTNNSNEYSFLYPVSWTITNESKTTNSTIFYVSSPEYSTSLDVLVGEYTPYPTLSKEHLFKFIAKNDTSLKEYFKDYNIPYSKTPHKILNTSFKEENDVLYIYKLINYLDQRDRYRLAYSVDIIHCNKIYSLFISINDFLASGTDYTDNRLMYILDIITQSFDIERNTMYLASVEKDTVFTKNDFRKVLCANALLTRPAILNHKNDILIYPAIFIFAQNPEIFPYVIKVNFGSRQN
;
A
#
# COMPACT_ATOMS: atom_id res chain seq x y z
N MET A 1 21.35 38.94 15.77
CA MET A 1 19.89 38.87 15.57
C MET A 1 19.31 40.25 15.32
N TYR A 2 18.29 40.35 14.47
CA TYR A 2 17.24 41.35 14.62
C TYR A 2 16.11 40.66 15.40
N GLY A 3 15.75 41.16 16.58
CA GLY A 3 14.61 40.66 17.33
C GLY A 3 13.34 41.33 16.85
N LYS A 4 12.34 40.56 16.46
CA LYS A 4 10.97 41.07 16.31
C LYS A 4 10.14 40.33 17.35
N GLU A 5 9.77 41.04 18.40
CA GLU A 5 8.82 40.54 19.39
C GLU A 5 7.48 40.38 18.66
N TYR A 6 7.12 39.15 18.30
CA TYR A 6 5.77 38.85 17.83
C TYR A 6 4.91 38.58 19.06
N THR A 7 4.47 39.66 19.71
CA THR A 7 3.54 39.62 20.85
C THR A 7 2.12 39.32 20.36
N ASN A 8 1.85 38.08 19.97
CA ASN A 8 0.48 37.58 19.87
C ASN A 8 0.14 36.59 21.01
N ASN A 9 1.11 36.22 21.85
CA ASN A 9 0.94 35.53 23.14
C ASN A 9 2.15 35.82 24.05
N ASP A 10 1.93 36.14 25.32
CA ASP A 10 2.94 36.63 26.30
C ASP A 10 4.08 35.64 26.64
N ASN A 11 4.10 34.44 26.04
CA ASN A 11 4.99 33.32 26.43
C ASN A 11 5.93 32.85 25.30
N SER A 12 6.17 33.65 24.27
CA SER A 12 7.06 33.26 23.16
C SER A 12 7.90 34.39 22.58
N ILE A 13 9.10 34.06 22.12
CA ILE A 13 10.07 34.99 21.51
C ILE A 13 10.58 34.38 20.20
N ALA A 14 10.60 35.17 19.13
CA ALA A 14 11.22 34.81 17.86
C ALA A 14 12.41 35.73 17.56
N LEU A 15 13.56 35.14 17.25
CA LEU A 15 14.77 35.85 16.86
C LEU A 15 15.18 35.40 15.46
N VAL A 16 15.52 36.34 14.60
CA VAL A 16 16.00 36.02 13.25
C VAL A 16 17.48 36.38 13.13
N ASP A 17 18.26 35.47 12.57
CA ASP A 17 19.67 35.72 12.29
C ASP A 17 19.84 36.97 11.41
N LYS A 18 20.93 37.72 11.61
CA LYS A 18 21.17 38.96 10.86
C LYS A 18 21.29 38.73 9.35
N LYS A 19 21.76 37.56 8.93
CA LYS A 19 21.85 37.16 7.52
C LYS A 19 20.56 36.51 7.02
N GLY A 20 19.57 36.29 7.89
CA GLY A 20 18.34 35.58 7.56
C GLY A 20 18.53 34.08 7.29
N GLU A 21 19.63 33.49 7.78
CA GLU A 21 19.96 32.08 7.52
C GLU A 21 19.16 31.11 8.39
N PHE A 22 18.76 31.53 9.58
CA PHE A 22 17.92 30.75 10.49
C PHE A 22 17.08 31.63 11.42
N THR A 23 16.04 31.03 11.98
CA THR A 23 15.16 31.59 13.01
C THR A 23 15.31 30.77 14.29
N PHE A 24 15.23 31.44 15.42
CA PHE A 24 15.33 30.87 16.76
C PHE A 24 14.07 31.26 17.53
N PHE A 25 13.18 30.29 17.75
CA PHE A 25 11.90 30.48 18.43
C PHE A 25 11.94 29.82 19.80
N ILE A 26 11.54 30.55 20.83
CA ILE A 26 11.49 30.08 22.22
C ILE A 26 10.06 30.23 22.71
N SER A 27 9.51 29.19 23.33
CA SER A 27 8.23 29.24 24.03
C SER A 27 8.33 28.60 25.41
N SER A 28 7.44 28.97 26.32
CA SER A 28 7.36 28.40 27.66
C SER A 28 5.93 28.02 28.03
N ASP A 29 5.75 26.78 28.50
CA ASP A 29 4.47 26.27 29.00
C ASP A 29 4.54 26.14 30.53
N VAL A 30 3.85 27.04 31.24
CA VAL A 30 3.76 27.02 32.70
C VAL A 30 2.70 26.00 33.14
N ILE A 31 3.14 25.00 33.90
CA ILE A 31 2.31 23.90 34.38
C ILE A 31 1.67 24.27 35.72
N ASN A 32 0.38 24.62 35.66
CA ASN A 32 -0.40 24.94 36.84
C ASN A 32 -1.02 23.67 37.50
N ASN A 33 -1.64 23.85 38.67
CA ASN A 33 -2.28 22.75 39.40
C ASN A 33 -3.39 22.04 38.61
N GLN A 34 -4.08 22.75 37.71
CA GLN A 34 -5.10 22.14 36.86
C GLN A 34 -4.48 21.17 35.85
N ALA A 35 -3.37 21.55 35.19
CA ALA A 35 -2.66 20.67 34.27
C ALA A 35 -2.15 19.39 34.98
N LEU A 36 -1.62 19.53 36.19
CA LEU A 36 -1.21 18.37 37.02
C LEU A 36 -2.40 17.46 37.34
N ASN A 37 -3.52 18.02 37.80
CA ASN A 37 -4.71 17.24 38.14
C ASN A 37 -5.30 16.53 36.92
N ASN A 38 -5.31 17.19 35.76
CA ASN A 38 -5.74 16.57 34.52
C ASN A 38 -4.84 15.39 34.14
N MET A 39 -3.52 15.56 34.22
CA MET A 39 -2.59 14.47 33.90
C MET A 39 -2.78 13.29 34.86
N ARG A 40 -2.93 13.54 36.17
CA ARG A 40 -3.24 12.50 37.16
C ARG A 40 -4.47 11.69 36.80
N GLN A 41 -5.53 12.35 36.33
CA GLN A 41 -6.75 11.67 35.88
C GLN A 41 -6.51 10.80 34.65
N ILE A 42 -5.77 11.32 33.66
CA ILE A 42 -5.44 10.59 32.42
C ILE A 42 -4.68 9.30 32.71
N ILE A 43 -3.70 9.35 33.61
CA ILE A 43 -2.84 8.20 33.91
C ILE A 43 -3.31 7.35 35.11
N GLY A 44 -4.40 7.76 35.78
CA GLY A 44 -4.92 7.09 36.97
C GLY A 44 -4.02 7.17 38.20
N ASP A 45 -3.19 8.21 38.33
CA ASP A 45 -2.17 8.35 39.37
C ASP A 45 -2.54 9.43 40.40
N THR A 46 -2.92 9.00 41.60
CA THR A 46 -3.26 9.88 42.72
C THR A 46 -2.17 9.99 43.79
N THR A 47 -1.04 9.28 43.64
CA THR A 47 -0.05 9.09 44.71
C THR A 47 1.30 9.74 44.41
N SER A 48 1.69 9.86 43.14
CA SER A 48 2.97 10.47 42.75
C SER A 48 3.07 11.93 43.16
N SER A 49 4.29 12.45 43.35
CA SER A 49 4.53 13.86 43.64
C SER A 49 4.21 14.76 42.44
N ASN A 50 4.01 16.07 42.66
CA ASN A 50 3.79 17.02 41.55
C ASN A 50 4.97 17.05 40.57
N GLN A 51 6.19 16.85 41.05
CA GLN A 51 7.38 16.76 40.20
C GLN A 51 7.33 15.52 39.30
N GLN A 52 6.91 14.36 39.84
CA GLN A 52 6.74 13.15 39.04
C GLN A 52 5.66 13.32 37.97
N ILE A 53 4.52 13.94 38.31
CA ILE A 53 3.47 14.25 37.34
C ILE A 53 3.94 15.27 36.29
N PHE A 54 4.75 16.25 36.68
CA PHE A 54 5.35 17.20 35.75
C PHE A 54 6.19 16.50 34.67
N TYR A 55 7.03 15.53 35.03
CA TYR A 55 7.78 14.75 34.04
C TYR A 55 6.88 13.87 33.17
N LYS A 56 5.71 13.41 33.67
CA LYS A 56 4.70 12.75 32.83
C LYS A 56 4.08 13.70 31.80
N ILE A 57 3.88 14.97 32.15
CA ILE A 57 3.46 16.01 31.19
C ILE A 57 4.56 16.26 30.14
N PHE A 58 5.83 16.28 30.56
CA PHE A 58 6.96 16.39 29.64
C PHE A 58 7.03 15.21 28.65
N GLU A 59 6.92 13.97 29.13
CA GLU A 59 6.85 12.77 28.28
C GLU A 59 5.67 12.85 27.29
N TYR A 60 4.49 13.26 27.78
CA TYR A 60 3.29 13.44 26.95
C TYR A 60 3.47 14.55 25.89
N LYS A 61 4.22 15.61 26.22
CA LYS A 61 4.54 16.66 25.23
C LYS A 61 5.44 16.12 24.12
N ILE A 62 6.45 15.32 24.47
CA ILE A 62 7.34 14.69 23.48
C ILE A 62 6.54 13.72 22.58
N SER A 63 5.58 12.97 23.13
CA SER A 63 4.78 12.04 22.33
C SER A 63 3.92 12.72 21.26
N HIS A 64 3.56 14.00 21.41
CA HIS A 64 2.87 14.74 20.35
C HIS A 64 3.72 14.90 19.09
N PHE A 65 5.04 15.04 19.22
CA PHE A 65 5.91 15.11 18.04
C PHE A 65 5.91 13.78 17.27
N LYS A 66 5.88 12.64 17.98
CA LYS A 66 5.76 11.32 17.35
C LYS A 66 4.43 11.17 16.60
N ALA A 67 3.32 11.58 17.22
CA ALA A 67 2.03 11.60 16.56
C ALA A 67 2.00 12.53 15.33
N LEU A 68 2.71 13.67 15.37
CA LEU A 68 2.85 14.57 14.23
C LEU A 68 3.64 13.92 13.08
N VAL A 69 4.70 13.17 13.41
CA VAL A 69 5.49 12.41 12.42
C VAL A 69 4.60 11.37 11.73
N GLU A 70 3.89 10.54 12.51
CA GLU A 70 2.93 9.55 11.98
C GLU A 70 1.86 10.20 11.09
N HIS A 71 1.31 11.35 11.52
CA HIS A 71 0.35 12.10 10.72
C HIS A 71 0.96 12.63 9.41
N SER A 72 2.22 13.08 9.44
CA SER A 72 2.93 13.54 8.24
C SER A 72 3.17 12.39 7.25
N GLU A 73 3.47 11.19 7.73
CA GLU A 73 3.65 10.00 6.88
C GLU A 73 2.36 9.64 6.14
N ASN A 74 1.20 9.71 6.81
CA ASN A 74 -0.09 9.49 6.15
C ASN A 74 -0.34 10.52 5.01
N ASN A 75 0.01 11.79 5.24
CA ASN A 75 -0.09 12.83 4.20
C ASN A 75 0.92 12.63 3.06
N PHE A 76 2.11 12.11 3.37
CA PHE A 76 3.13 11.72 2.39
C PHE A 76 2.64 10.58 1.49
N TYR A 77 1.99 9.56 2.08
CA TYR A 77 1.49 8.39 1.37
C TYR A 77 0.24 8.70 0.55
N PHE A 78 -0.71 9.50 1.03
CA PHE A 78 -2.02 9.70 0.40
C PHE A 78 -2.31 11.17 0.01
N THR A 79 -1.27 11.90 -0.37
CA THR A 79 -1.34 13.31 -0.77
C THR A 79 -2.50 13.60 -1.74
N ASN A 80 -3.19 14.73 -1.55
CA ASN A 80 -4.37 15.18 -2.32
C ASN A 80 -5.68 14.39 -2.10
N GLN A 81 -5.69 13.36 -1.25
CA GLN A 81 -6.93 12.60 -0.95
C GLN A 81 -7.44 12.82 0.47
N ILE A 82 -6.56 13.06 1.45
CA ILE A 82 -6.95 13.36 2.84
C ILE A 82 -7.43 14.80 2.96
N ASN A 83 -6.73 15.73 2.32
CA ASN A 83 -7.07 17.15 2.16
C ASN A 83 -6.36 17.65 0.90
N SER A 84 -6.80 18.74 0.28
CA SER A 84 -6.08 19.42 -0.81
C SER A 84 -4.76 20.07 -0.36
N SER A 85 -4.16 19.52 0.70
CA SER A 85 -2.97 20.01 1.37
C SER A 85 -1.71 19.59 0.63
N PRO A 86 -0.64 20.39 0.75
CA PRO A 86 0.67 20.05 0.23
C PRO A 86 1.17 18.69 0.75
N GLU A 87 2.03 18.03 -0.02
CA GLU A 87 2.77 16.85 0.49
C GLU A 87 3.63 17.32 1.67
N THR A 88 3.48 16.64 2.82
CA THR A 88 4.30 16.89 4.01
C THR A 88 5.03 15.63 4.42
N TYR A 89 6.26 15.78 4.91
CA TYR A 89 7.05 14.66 5.44
C TYR A 89 8.05 15.19 6.49
N ILE A 90 8.21 14.45 7.58
CA ILE A 90 9.18 14.75 8.64
C ILE A 90 10.21 13.63 8.69
N LYS A 91 11.48 13.94 8.43
CA LYS A 91 12.59 12.99 8.56
C LYS A 91 13.42 13.32 9.79
N ILE A 92 13.37 12.46 10.79
CA ILE A 92 14.21 12.57 11.98
C ILE A 92 15.59 11.98 11.65
N PHE A 93 16.65 12.76 11.85
CA PHE A 93 18.03 12.28 11.74
C PHE A 93 18.58 11.79 13.07
N LYS A 94 18.20 12.47 14.16
CA LYS A 94 18.58 12.09 15.52
C LYS A 94 17.57 12.61 16.54
N GLU A 95 17.19 11.75 17.48
CA GLU A 95 16.55 12.12 18.74
C GLU A 95 17.48 11.65 19.87
N GLU A 96 17.81 12.55 20.80
CA GLU A 96 18.66 12.22 21.95
C GLU A 96 18.33 13.06 23.18
N HIS A 97 18.79 12.57 24.32
CA HIS A 97 18.71 13.27 25.59
C HIS A 97 20.05 13.87 25.96
N GLN A 98 20.04 15.14 26.36
CA GLN A 98 21.22 15.85 26.87
C GLN A 98 20.84 16.68 28.08
N THR A 99 21.71 16.70 29.10
CA THR A 99 21.52 17.58 30.24
C THR A 99 21.79 19.03 29.83
N LEU A 100 20.73 19.85 29.80
CA LEU A 100 20.78 21.29 29.57
C LEU A 100 20.12 21.98 30.76
N PHE A 101 20.73 23.05 31.28
CA PHE A 101 20.21 23.78 32.44
C PHE A 101 19.93 22.88 33.67
N GLU A 102 20.80 21.88 33.89
CA GLU A 102 20.70 20.85 34.95
C GLU A 102 19.51 19.88 34.80
N GLU A 103 18.77 19.96 33.69
CA GLU A 103 17.59 19.13 33.42
C GLU A 103 17.81 18.22 32.21
N ASN A 104 17.25 17.01 32.25
CA ASN A 104 17.35 16.07 31.14
C ASN A 104 16.44 16.50 29.99
N SER A 105 17.02 17.13 28.96
CA SER A 105 16.29 17.74 27.87
C SER A 105 16.19 16.81 26.67
N ASN A 106 15.13 16.93 25.87
CA ASN A 106 14.99 16.20 24.61
C ASN A 106 15.45 17.07 23.45
N ILE A 107 16.30 16.53 22.57
CA ILE A 107 16.80 17.23 21.38
C ILE A 107 16.47 16.38 20.16
N ILE A 108 15.88 17.01 19.14
CA ILE A 108 15.52 16.37 17.88
C ILE A 108 16.07 17.20 16.72
N LEU A 109 16.90 16.58 15.89
CA LEU A 109 17.32 17.10 14.59
C LEU A 109 16.49 16.42 13.50
N PHE A 110 15.75 17.21 12.73
CA PHE A 110 14.88 16.71 11.68
C PHE A 110 14.77 17.70 10.53
N ASN A 111 14.39 17.21 9.36
CA ASN A 111 13.95 18.07 8.26
C ASN A 111 12.45 17.91 8.02
N THR A 112 11.85 18.94 7.46
CA THR A 112 10.47 18.92 6.99
C THR A 112 10.44 19.28 5.50
N ILE A 113 9.51 18.67 4.79
CA ILE A 113 9.13 19.14 3.45
C ILE A 113 7.69 19.62 3.50
N GLU A 114 7.45 20.75 2.82
CA GLU A 114 6.13 21.19 2.41
C GLU A 114 6.16 21.52 0.91
N LYS A 115 5.35 20.79 0.13
CA LYS A 115 5.28 20.96 -1.32
C LYS A 115 3.98 21.61 -1.74
N ASP A 116 4.03 22.84 -2.24
CA ASP A 116 2.92 23.41 -3.00
C ASP A 116 2.99 22.98 -4.48
N LYS A 117 1.97 23.36 -5.27
CA LYS A 117 1.87 22.95 -6.70
C LYS A 117 3.06 23.40 -7.57
N GLN A 118 3.92 24.30 -7.08
CA GLN A 118 4.96 24.97 -7.89
C GLN A 118 6.35 24.95 -7.24
N SER A 119 6.49 24.53 -5.99
CA SER A 119 7.76 24.53 -5.25
C SER A 119 7.79 23.48 -4.15
N VAL A 120 9.00 23.02 -3.84
CA VAL A 120 9.29 22.19 -2.67
C VAL A 120 10.11 23.05 -1.72
N LEU A 121 9.54 23.37 -0.56
CA LEU A 121 10.29 23.96 0.53
C LEU A 121 10.77 22.83 1.44
N GLU A 122 12.09 22.76 1.63
CA GLU A 122 12.68 21.88 2.62
C GLU A 122 13.40 22.71 3.69
N GLU A 123 13.04 22.47 4.95
CA GLU A 123 13.63 23.13 6.11
C GLU A 123 14.32 22.11 7.00
N THR A 124 15.40 22.54 7.64
CA THR A 124 16.10 21.80 8.68
C THR A 124 15.78 22.44 10.02
N SER A 125 15.46 21.62 11.02
CA SER A 125 15.01 22.06 12.34
C SER A 125 15.76 21.33 13.45
N VAL A 126 16.10 22.07 14.50
CA VAL A 126 16.56 21.54 15.78
C VAL A 126 15.54 21.94 16.84
N ASN A 127 14.84 20.97 17.39
CA ASN A 127 13.91 21.16 18.51
C ASN A 127 14.58 20.74 19.82
N ILE A 128 14.47 21.58 20.85
CA ILE A 128 14.98 21.32 22.19
C ILE A 128 13.82 21.53 23.17
N THR A 129 13.48 20.51 23.95
CA THR A 129 12.47 20.60 25.01
C THR A 129 13.13 20.42 26.36
N ILE A 130 13.06 21.45 27.22
CA ILE A 130 13.77 21.54 28.50
C ILE A 130 12.73 21.51 29.64
N PRO A 131 12.68 20.45 30.47
CA PRO A 131 11.73 20.35 31.57
C PRO A 131 12.28 21.03 32.83
N SER A 132 11.89 22.28 33.12
CA SER A 132 12.29 22.95 34.37
C SER A 132 11.33 22.65 35.50
N SER A 133 11.61 21.56 36.25
CA SER A 133 10.72 21.06 37.28
C SER A 133 10.55 22.03 38.46
N LEU A 134 11.62 22.72 38.86
CA LEU A 134 11.59 23.74 39.93
C LEU A 134 10.70 24.93 39.60
N ASN A 135 10.69 25.35 38.32
CA ASN A 135 9.84 26.44 37.85
C ASN A 135 8.46 25.94 37.37
N MET A 136 8.20 24.63 37.45
CA MET A 136 7.01 23.97 36.88
C MET A 136 6.74 24.44 35.45
N THR A 137 7.78 24.55 34.62
CA THR A 137 7.69 25.12 33.27
C THR A 137 8.45 24.25 32.28
N ILE A 138 7.86 24.00 31.11
CA ILE A 138 8.53 23.32 30.00
C ILE A 138 8.88 24.35 28.94
N TYR A 139 10.17 24.54 28.70
CA TYR A 139 10.65 25.43 27.63
C TYR A 139 10.82 24.64 26.34
N SER A 140 10.44 25.25 25.21
CA SER A 140 10.67 24.70 23.87
C SER A 140 11.49 25.69 23.08
N ILE A 141 12.59 25.24 22.51
CA ILE A 141 13.42 26.02 21.60
C ILE A 141 13.36 25.33 20.24
N ASN A 142 12.98 26.06 19.20
CA ASN A 142 12.97 25.58 17.83
C ASN A 142 13.89 26.47 16.99
N ILE A 143 14.95 25.87 16.44
CA ILE A 143 15.88 26.52 15.53
C ILE A 143 15.57 25.98 14.13
N THR A 144 15.17 26.84 13.20
CA THR A 144 14.80 26.42 11.84
C THR A 144 15.49 27.28 10.79
N GLY A 145 15.97 26.64 9.73
CA GLY A 145 16.57 27.30 8.57
C GLY A 145 16.36 26.47 7.31
N LYS A 146 16.73 27.01 6.16
CA LYS A 146 16.66 26.28 4.89
C LYS A 146 17.58 25.05 4.94
N LYS A 147 17.23 24.00 4.20
CA LYS A 147 18.13 22.87 3.97
C LYS A 147 19.57 23.34 3.69
N GLY A 148 20.53 22.78 4.43
CA GLY A 148 21.95 23.13 4.30
C GLY A 148 22.43 24.26 5.22
N PHE A 149 21.57 24.83 6.08
CA PHE A 149 21.98 25.97 6.92
C PHE A 149 22.91 25.61 8.08
N LEU A 150 23.03 24.33 8.47
CA LEU A 150 23.88 23.89 9.59
C LEU A 150 25.35 23.85 9.17
N THR A 151 25.88 25.00 8.77
CA THR A 151 27.31 25.23 8.55
C THR A 151 28.03 25.40 9.88
N GLU A 152 29.35 25.18 9.91
CA GLU A 152 30.17 25.38 11.12
C GLU A 152 29.98 26.79 11.72
N ASP A 153 29.93 27.81 10.85
CA ASP A 153 29.63 29.19 11.19
C ASP A 153 28.27 29.37 11.89
N ASN A 154 27.22 28.72 11.37
CA ASN A 154 25.89 28.79 11.95
C ASN A 154 25.78 28.01 13.25
N ILE A 155 26.38 26.82 13.32
CA ILE A 155 26.47 26.01 14.53
C ILE A 155 27.13 26.79 15.65
N ASN A 156 28.24 27.50 15.37
CA ASN A 156 28.91 28.35 16.36
C ASN A 156 28.00 29.48 16.85
N ARG A 157 27.28 30.15 15.94
CA ARG A 157 26.31 31.21 16.31
C ARG A 157 25.17 30.68 17.17
N ILE A 158 24.59 29.53 16.81
CA ILE A 158 23.52 28.86 17.56
C ILE A 158 24.02 28.45 18.95
N SER A 159 25.23 27.89 19.04
CA SER A 159 25.84 27.49 20.31
C SER A 159 26.02 28.67 21.27
N LEU A 160 26.53 29.80 20.76
CA LEU A 160 26.68 31.02 21.55
C LEU A 160 25.33 31.58 22.04
N LEU A 161 24.29 31.48 21.22
CA LEU A 161 22.94 31.90 21.61
C LEU A 161 22.40 31.03 22.74
N LEU A 162 22.51 29.70 22.62
CA LEU A 162 22.06 28.77 23.66
C LEU A 162 22.82 29.00 24.98
N GLN A 163 24.13 29.24 24.93
CA GLN A 163 24.96 29.58 26.10
C GLN A 163 24.58 30.93 26.73
N GLY A 164 24.06 31.86 25.93
CA GLY A 164 23.59 33.16 26.40
C GLY A 164 22.20 33.13 27.05
N LEU A 165 21.45 32.02 26.95
CA LEU A 165 20.15 31.88 27.60
C LEU A 165 20.31 31.63 29.10
N SER A 166 19.38 32.16 29.89
CA SER A 166 19.30 31.94 31.33
C SER A 166 17.89 31.50 31.73
N ILE A 167 17.78 30.37 32.43
CA ILE A 167 16.54 29.92 33.05
C ILE A 167 16.64 30.21 34.55
N PRO A 168 15.63 30.85 35.17
CA PRO A 168 15.63 31.09 36.62
C PRO A 168 15.86 29.79 37.40
N ASN A 169 16.63 29.84 38.48
CA ASN A 169 16.92 28.67 39.33
C ASN A 169 17.67 27.52 38.64
N SER A 170 18.30 27.75 37.49
CA SER A 170 19.13 26.77 36.78
C SER A 170 20.51 27.34 36.45
N LYS A 171 21.54 26.49 36.37
CA LYS A 171 22.83 26.90 35.81
C LYS A 171 22.75 27.09 34.30
N ASN A 172 23.47 28.08 33.79
CA ASN A 172 23.65 28.26 32.35
C ASN A 172 24.41 27.07 31.74
N ILE A 173 24.17 26.82 30.46
CA ILE A 173 24.92 25.82 29.71
C ILE A 173 26.27 26.40 29.29
N ASN A 174 27.32 25.58 29.35
CA ASN A 174 28.67 25.95 28.91
C ASN A 174 29.11 25.20 27.65
N ASN A 175 28.39 24.13 27.28
CA ASN A 175 28.73 23.25 26.17
C ASN A 175 27.71 23.42 25.04
N THR A 176 28.11 23.04 23.83
CA THR A 176 27.20 22.96 22.67
C THR A 176 26.31 21.70 22.74
N LEU A 177 25.41 21.54 21.78
CA LEU A 177 24.60 20.33 21.62
C LEU A 177 25.46 19.19 21.06
N ASN A 178 25.30 17.98 21.57
CA ASN A 178 26.08 16.83 21.10
C ASN A 178 25.81 16.53 19.61
N ILE A 179 24.57 16.70 19.13
CA ILE A 179 24.23 16.61 17.70
C ILE A 179 25.10 17.50 16.78
N PHE A 180 25.60 18.64 17.27
CA PHE A 180 26.43 19.55 16.49
C PHE A 180 27.89 19.11 16.40
N LEU A 181 28.31 18.17 17.24
CA LEU A 181 29.66 17.59 17.23
C LEU A 181 29.78 16.43 16.23
N ASP A 182 28.66 15.83 15.82
CA ASP A 182 28.59 14.74 14.86
C ASP A 182 28.54 15.29 13.42
N LYS A 183 29.69 15.37 12.76
CA LYS A 183 29.81 15.91 11.41
C LYS A 183 29.01 15.10 10.38
N GLU A 184 29.00 13.77 10.50
CA GLU A 184 28.30 12.90 9.56
C GLU A 184 26.78 13.07 9.67
N LEU A 185 26.26 13.21 10.90
CA LEU A 185 24.87 13.55 11.14
C LEU A 185 24.50 14.91 10.52
N ILE A 186 25.33 15.94 10.71
CA ILE A 186 25.10 17.28 10.17
C ILE A 186 25.15 17.28 8.64
N ASP A 187 26.10 16.55 8.04
CA ASP A 187 26.19 16.41 6.59
C ASP A 187 24.93 15.74 6.02
N ARG A 188 24.43 14.67 6.66
CA ARG A 188 23.17 14.03 6.27
C ARG A 188 21.96 14.97 6.42
N ALA A 189 21.87 15.74 7.50
CA ALA A 189 20.79 16.71 7.68
C ALA A 189 20.83 17.84 6.64
N ASN A 190 22.03 18.30 6.28
CA ASN A 190 22.24 19.31 5.24
C ASN A 190 21.97 18.78 3.82
N GLN A 191 22.24 17.50 3.55
CA GLN A 191 21.81 16.81 2.32
C GLN A 191 20.29 16.64 2.26
N GLY A 192 19.65 16.52 3.41
CA GLY A 192 18.22 16.60 3.58
C GLY A 192 17.41 15.35 3.26
N ILE A 193 16.13 15.55 3.04
CA ILE A 193 15.14 14.52 2.71
C ILE A 193 15.33 14.09 1.26
N TYR A 194 15.44 15.04 0.33
CA TYR A 194 15.72 14.79 -1.08
C TYR A 194 17.08 15.36 -1.48
N PRO A 195 18.15 14.56 -1.52
CA PRO A 195 19.47 15.04 -1.88
C PRO A 195 19.56 15.54 -3.34
N ASP A 196 20.50 16.44 -3.58
CA ASP A 196 20.88 16.84 -4.93
C ASP A 196 21.90 15.85 -5.49
N PHE A 197 21.40 14.81 -6.18
CA PHE A 197 22.22 13.71 -6.69
C PHE A 197 23.29 14.12 -7.71
N ASP A 198 23.19 15.34 -8.27
CA ASP A 198 24.23 15.86 -9.17
C ASP A 198 25.46 16.39 -8.40
N LYS A 199 25.35 16.57 -7.08
CA LYS A 199 26.37 17.19 -6.22
C LYS A 199 26.92 16.29 -5.12
N ILE A 200 26.43 15.07 -5.01
CA ILE A 200 26.83 14.15 -3.94
C ILE A 200 27.32 12.82 -4.49
N ASP A 201 28.22 12.19 -3.75
CA ASP A 201 28.50 10.77 -3.93
C ASP A 201 27.37 9.97 -3.28
N VAL A 202 26.74 9.12 -4.10
CA VAL A 202 25.59 8.33 -3.66
C VAL A 202 26.09 7.09 -2.92
N GLU A 203 25.83 7.05 -1.62
CA GLU A 203 26.03 5.86 -0.80
C GLU A 203 24.93 4.83 -1.10
N PHE A 204 25.32 3.59 -1.36
CA PHE A 204 24.41 2.47 -1.58
C PHE A 204 24.42 1.55 -0.37
N VAL A 205 23.23 1.10 0.05
CA VAL A 205 23.00 0.11 1.10
C VAL A 205 22.29 -1.11 0.50
N GLU A 206 22.41 -2.25 1.17
CA GLU A 206 21.74 -3.48 0.76
C GLU A 206 20.27 -3.46 1.24
N TYR A 207 19.35 -3.70 0.31
CA TYR A 207 17.96 -4.02 0.59
C TYR A 207 17.76 -5.52 0.36
N ILE A 208 17.15 -6.19 1.34
CA ILE A 208 16.88 -7.63 1.31
C ILE A 208 15.37 -7.84 1.41
N ASN A 209 14.81 -8.65 0.52
CA ASN A 209 13.46 -9.15 0.62
C ASN A 209 13.51 -10.67 0.77
N GLU A 210 13.45 -11.12 2.02
CA GLU A 210 13.53 -12.55 2.35
C GLU A 210 12.32 -13.33 1.85
N LYS A 211 11.12 -12.70 1.81
CA LYS A 211 9.89 -13.34 1.33
C LYS A 211 9.99 -13.75 -0.14
N GLN A 212 10.60 -12.89 -0.96
CA GLN A 212 10.73 -13.09 -2.40
C GLN A 212 12.13 -13.54 -2.83
N ASN A 213 13.04 -13.79 -1.88
CA ASN A 213 14.39 -14.31 -2.09
C ASN A 213 15.23 -13.48 -3.07
N TYR A 214 15.26 -12.17 -2.87
CA TYR A 214 16.16 -11.29 -3.59
C TYR A 214 16.78 -10.24 -2.68
N LYS A 215 17.91 -9.71 -3.14
CA LYS A 215 18.55 -8.54 -2.56
C LYS A 215 19.10 -7.65 -3.66
N LEU A 216 19.30 -6.37 -3.35
CA LEU A 216 19.88 -5.39 -4.27
C LEU A 216 20.54 -4.26 -3.50
N SER A 217 21.36 -3.48 -4.19
CA SER A 217 21.92 -2.24 -3.66
C SER A 217 21.05 -1.05 -4.09
N HIS A 218 20.66 -0.20 -3.14
CA HIS A 218 19.96 1.06 -3.42
C HIS A 218 20.49 2.22 -2.58
N PRO A 219 20.28 3.48 -2.99
CA PRO A 219 20.76 4.63 -2.22
C PRO A 219 20.20 4.71 -0.79
N SER A 220 21.09 4.92 0.19
CA SER A 220 20.73 5.06 1.62
C SER A 220 19.79 6.24 1.89
N THR A 221 19.80 7.23 1.01
CA THR A 221 19.00 8.44 1.13
C THR A 221 17.56 8.28 0.61
N PHE A 222 17.25 7.21 -0.12
CA PHE A 222 15.90 6.98 -0.63
C PHE A 222 14.94 6.63 0.50
N ILE A 223 13.75 7.22 0.45
CA ILE A 223 12.78 7.12 1.55
C ILE A 223 11.83 5.96 1.25
N PRO A 224 11.67 4.97 2.16
CA PRO A 224 10.62 3.98 2.04
C PRO A 224 9.27 4.65 1.80
N TYR A 225 8.52 4.18 0.80
CA TYR A 225 7.29 4.86 0.39
C TYR A 225 6.05 4.02 0.61
N LEU A 226 5.83 3.01 -0.21
CA LEU A 226 4.66 2.14 -0.09
C LEU A 226 5.12 0.70 -0.21
N GLN A 227 4.60 -0.15 0.65
CA GLN A 227 4.86 -1.58 0.63
C GLN A 227 3.56 -2.35 0.86
N ASN A 228 3.45 -3.51 0.23
CA ASN A 228 2.39 -4.46 0.48
C ASN A 228 2.86 -5.86 0.07
N SER A 229 3.12 -6.68 1.08
CA SER A 229 3.63 -8.04 0.94
C SER A 229 2.67 -9.02 1.62
N MET A 230 1.36 -8.77 1.55
CA MET A 230 0.36 -9.53 2.30
C MET A 230 0.21 -10.98 1.83
N VAL A 231 0.42 -11.24 0.54
CA VAL A 231 0.30 -12.56 -0.08
C VAL A 231 1.62 -12.98 -0.74
N SER A 232 1.87 -14.27 -0.91
CA SER A 232 3.11 -14.78 -1.52
C SER A 232 3.13 -14.63 -3.04
N SER A 233 1.96 -14.64 -3.68
CA SER A 233 1.81 -14.54 -5.14
C SER A 233 2.02 -13.13 -5.69
N LEU A 234 1.97 -12.11 -4.84
CA LEU A 234 2.04 -10.71 -5.22
C LEU A 234 2.72 -9.88 -4.13
N ASP A 235 3.79 -9.20 -4.48
CA ASP A 235 4.55 -8.33 -3.59
C ASP A 235 4.83 -6.99 -4.24
N TYR A 236 4.87 -5.93 -3.44
CA TYR A 236 5.19 -4.59 -3.86
C TYR A 236 5.99 -3.86 -2.78
N VAL A 237 7.08 -3.23 -3.19
CA VAL A 237 7.82 -2.24 -2.38
C VAL A 237 8.21 -1.05 -3.24
N SER A 238 8.32 0.12 -2.65
CA SER A 238 8.70 1.34 -3.34
C SER A 238 9.42 2.32 -2.44
N PHE A 239 10.21 3.17 -3.08
CA PHE A 239 11.00 4.19 -2.41
C PHE A 239 10.96 5.50 -3.19
N LYS A 240 10.73 6.61 -2.49
CA LYS A 240 10.79 7.95 -3.05
C LYS A 240 12.25 8.39 -3.21
N ILE A 241 12.54 8.90 -4.41
CA ILE A 241 13.84 9.47 -4.79
C ILE A 241 13.80 10.98 -4.55
N ASN A 242 12.74 11.62 -5.03
CA ASN A 242 12.43 13.03 -4.82
C ASN A 242 10.92 13.27 -4.93
N TYR A 243 10.48 14.53 -4.94
CA TYR A 243 9.07 14.89 -5.07
C TYR A 243 8.42 14.45 -6.39
N ASN A 244 9.24 14.21 -7.41
CA ASN A 244 8.86 13.92 -8.78
C ASN A 244 8.85 12.41 -9.04
N THR A 245 9.84 11.73 -8.48
CA THR A 245 10.26 10.39 -8.88
C THR A 245 10.28 9.45 -7.69
N HIS A 246 9.74 8.25 -7.90
CA HIS A 246 9.93 7.09 -7.03
C HIS A 246 10.29 5.89 -7.89
N TYR A 247 10.90 4.87 -7.28
CA TYR A 247 11.00 3.57 -7.92
C TYR A 247 10.26 2.52 -7.11
N SER A 248 9.86 1.45 -7.77
CA SER A 248 9.16 0.33 -7.17
C SER A 248 9.70 -0.99 -7.69
N ILE A 249 9.48 -2.03 -6.90
CA ILE A 249 9.74 -3.42 -7.25
C ILE A 249 8.44 -4.16 -7.01
N THR A 250 8.01 -4.90 -8.01
CA THR A 250 6.82 -5.74 -7.94
C THR A 250 7.23 -7.16 -8.25
N VAL A 251 6.74 -8.12 -7.48
CA VAL A 251 6.95 -9.54 -7.73
C VAL A 251 5.60 -10.19 -7.95
N GLU A 252 5.43 -10.88 -9.07
CA GLU A 252 4.19 -11.59 -9.43
C GLU A 252 4.53 -13.04 -9.78
N THR A 253 3.74 -14.01 -9.32
CA THR A 253 3.84 -15.39 -9.81
C THR A 253 3.35 -15.48 -11.26
N LEU A 254 4.09 -16.17 -12.11
CA LEU A 254 3.78 -16.41 -13.52
C LEU A 254 3.33 -17.84 -13.77
N ASP A 255 2.33 -18.01 -14.64
CA ASP A 255 2.01 -19.31 -15.23
C ASP A 255 2.85 -19.58 -16.49
N SER A 256 3.16 -18.54 -17.28
CA SER A 256 3.91 -18.62 -18.53
C SER A 256 4.95 -17.50 -18.67
N PRO A 257 6.25 -17.82 -18.63
CA PRO A 257 7.34 -16.86 -18.81
C PRO A 257 7.51 -16.23 -20.19
N ASP A 258 6.94 -16.81 -21.25
CA ASP A 258 7.33 -16.44 -22.62
C ASP A 258 6.51 -15.28 -23.21
N THR A 259 5.33 -14.99 -22.66
CA THR A 259 4.38 -14.00 -23.24
C THR A 259 4.24 -12.72 -22.41
N TYR A 260 4.83 -12.66 -21.22
CA TYR A 260 4.47 -11.64 -20.23
C TYR A 260 4.68 -10.19 -20.69
N VAL A 261 5.73 -9.86 -21.45
CA VAL A 261 5.98 -8.48 -21.92
C VAL A 261 4.90 -8.05 -22.90
N ILE A 262 4.49 -8.96 -23.79
CA ILE A 262 3.42 -8.72 -24.77
C ILE A 262 2.12 -8.52 -24.02
N ASP A 263 1.84 -9.41 -23.07
CA ASP A 263 0.64 -9.33 -22.24
C ASP A 263 0.60 -7.98 -21.52
N LYS A 264 1.64 -7.60 -20.76
CA LYS A 264 1.80 -6.31 -20.05
C LYS A 264 1.54 -5.10 -20.97
N LYS A 265 2.04 -5.12 -22.21
CA LYS A 265 1.83 -4.05 -23.18
C LYS A 265 0.37 -3.92 -23.62
N GLU A 266 -0.29 -5.04 -23.90
CA GLU A 266 -1.72 -5.04 -24.26
C GLU A 266 -2.60 -4.60 -23.07
N GLN A 267 -2.21 -4.93 -21.83
CA GLN A 267 -2.89 -4.43 -20.61
C GLN A 267 -2.89 -2.92 -20.56
N LEU A 268 -1.70 -2.31 -20.71
CA LEU A 268 -1.54 -0.87 -20.62
C LEU A 268 -2.39 -0.16 -21.68
N LYS A 269 -2.45 -0.71 -22.91
CA LYS A 269 -3.30 -0.20 -23.98
C LYS A 269 -4.78 -0.30 -23.63
N SER A 270 -5.25 -1.45 -23.16
CA SER A 270 -6.66 -1.63 -22.77
C SER A 270 -7.06 -0.67 -21.64
N LEU A 271 -6.18 -0.47 -20.66
CA LEU A 271 -6.44 0.43 -19.54
C LEU A 271 -6.44 1.89 -19.98
N TYR A 272 -5.38 2.36 -20.62
CA TYR A 272 -5.15 3.81 -20.80
C TYR A 272 -5.49 4.32 -22.21
N ASN A 273 -5.62 3.44 -23.19
CA ASN A 273 -6.00 3.75 -24.56
C ASN A 273 -5.27 4.99 -25.13
N ASP A 274 -6.02 6.04 -25.48
CA ASP A 274 -5.55 7.32 -26.03
C ASP A 274 -4.66 8.12 -25.06
N LYS A 275 -4.74 7.85 -23.77
CA LYS A 275 -3.89 8.48 -22.75
C LYS A 275 -2.50 7.85 -22.65
N LEU A 276 -2.23 6.72 -23.31
CA LEU A 276 -0.95 6.01 -23.28
C LEU A 276 -0.10 6.33 -24.52
N ILE A 277 1.15 6.71 -24.31
CA ILE A 277 2.14 6.87 -25.38
C ILE A 277 3.36 6.01 -25.05
N ILE A 278 3.64 5.01 -25.89
CA ILE A 278 4.85 4.19 -25.78
C ILE A 278 6.04 4.98 -26.34
N LEU A 279 7.06 5.17 -25.53
CA LEU A 279 8.28 5.90 -25.86
C LEU A 279 9.41 4.97 -26.33
N GLY A 280 9.41 3.71 -25.87
CA GLY A 280 10.38 2.70 -26.29
C GLY A 280 10.14 1.35 -25.62
N GLY A 281 10.75 0.29 -26.16
CA GLY A 281 10.75 -1.04 -25.55
C GLY A 281 11.61 -2.03 -26.33
N GLY A 282 11.84 -3.21 -25.75
CA GLY A 282 12.70 -4.27 -26.30
C GLY A 282 13.71 -4.73 -25.27
N LYS A 283 14.93 -5.05 -25.70
CA LYS A 283 16.04 -5.44 -24.81
C LYS A 283 17.02 -4.30 -24.60
N ALA A 284 17.37 -4.02 -23.35
CA ALA A 284 18.40 -3.06 -22.97
C ALA A 284 19.58 -3.78 -22.33
N ASN A 285 20.80 -3.40 -22.72
CA ASN A 285 22.01 -3.85 -22.03
C ASN A 285 22.23 -2.97 -20.79
N ILE A 286 22.20 -3.59 -19.61
CA ILE A 286 22.50 -2.97 -18.33
C ILE A 286 23.60 -3.82 -17.67
N SER A 287 24.79 -3.22 -17.51
CA SER A 287 25.96 -3.87 -16.88
C SER A 287 26.32 -5.25 -17.45
N ASN A 288 26.29 -5.40 -18.78
CA ASN A 288 26.59 -6.62 -19.56
C ASN A 288 25.50 -7.70 -19.56
N GLU A 289 24.33 -7.44 -18.98
CA GLU A 289 23.16 -8.31 -19.09
C GLU A 289 22.06 -7.64 -19.92
N TYR A 290 21.27 -8.45 -20.62
CA TYR A 290 20.15 -7.98 -21.42
C TYR A 290 18.84 -8.19 -20.68
N TYR A 291 18.13 -7.10 -20.42
CA TYR A 291 16.82 -7.14 -19.79
C TYR A 291 15.75 -6.62 -20.74
N ASP A 292 14.56 -7.21 -20.65
CA ASP A 292 13.39 -6.68 -21.32
C ASP A 292 12.93 -5.40 -20.60
N PHE A 293 12.63 -4.36 -21.36
CA PHE A 293 12.21 -3.07 -20.82
C PHE A 293 11.05 -2.45 -21.61
N LEU A 294 10.31 -1.58 -20.94
CA LEU A 294 9.25 -0.77 -21.54
C LEU A 294 9.30 0.65 -20.97
N LYS A 295 9.33 1.64 -21.85
CA LYS A 295 9.26 3.07 -21.51
C LYS A 295 8.01 3.68 -22.11
N TYR A 296 7.21 4.37 -21.30
CA TYR A 296 5.96 4.97 -21.74
C TYR A 296 5.58 6.18 -20.90
N LYS A 297 4.61 6.96 -21.36
CA LYS A 297 3.95 8.01 -20.57
C LYS A 297 2.44 7.83 -20.58
N ILE A 298 1.81 8.19 -19.46
CA ILE A 298 0.36 8.20 -19.28
C ILE A 298 -0.08 9.64 -19.00
N GLU A 299 -1.02 10.15 -19.78
CA GLU A 299 -1.70 11.41 -19.49
C GLU A 299 -2.79 11.18 -18.44
N LYS A 300 -2.67 11.85 -17.28
CA LYS A 300 -3.67 11.82 -16.21
C LYS A 300 -4.18 13.23 -15.97
N ASP A 301 -5.35 13.32 -15.34
CA ASP A 301 -5.95 14.62 -15.00
C ASP A 301 -5.07 15.39 -13.99
N SER A 302 -4.24 14.68 -13.23
CA SER A 302 -3.24 15.24 -12.30
C SER A 302 -1.90 15.59 -12.96
N GLY A 303 -1.72 15.36 -14.26
CA GLY A 303 -0.48 15.58 -14.99
C GLY A 303 0.02 14.32 -15.72
N ILE A 304 1.20 14.42 -16.32
CA ILE A 304 1.81 13.30 -17.06
C ILE A 304 2.58 12.40 -16.08
N LEU A 305 2.48 11.09 -16.26
CA LEU A 305 3.31 10.09 -15.57
C LEU A 305 4.23 9.41 -16.59
N TYR A 306 5.54 9.56 -16.42
CA TYR A 306 6.56 8.85 -17.17
C TYR A 306 6.98 7.59 -16.41
N VAL A 307 7.04 6.46 -17.11
CA VAL A 307 7.38 5.16 -16.52
C VAL A 307 8.45 4.47 -17.34
N THR A 308 9.46 3.94 -16.66
CA THR A 308 10.46 3.02 -17.22
C THR A 308 10.43 1.73 -16.40
N GLN A 309 10.01 0.64 -17.02
CA GLN A 309 9.96 -0.70 -16.41
C GLN A 309 11.05 -1.58 -16.97
N VAL A 310 11.68 -2.35 -16.09
CA VAL A 310 12.58 -3.45 -16.43
C VAL A 310 12.02 -4.72 -15.83
N TYR A 311 12.02 -5.78 -16.63
CA TYR A 311 11.42 -7.05 -16.28
C TYR A 311 12.47 -8.15 -16.21
N ILE A 312 12.37 -8.97 -15.16
CA ILE A 312 13.31 -10.04 -14.88
C ILE A 312 12.50 -11.27 -14.46
N VAL A 313 12.67 -12.38 -15.16
CA VAL A 313 12.01 -13.64 -14.84
C VAL A 313 12.97 -14.55 -14.10
N TYR A 314 12.54 -15.07 -12.95
CA TYR A 314 13.30 -16.05 -12.19
C TYR A 314 12.36 -16.97 -11.41
N ASN A 315 12.55 -18.30 -11.50
CA ASN A 315 11.75 -19.32 -10.80
C ASN A 315 10.23 -19.11 -10.89
N LEU A 316 9.69 -18.93 -12.10
CA LEU A 316 8.26 -18.66 -12.34
C LEU A 316 7.73 -17.40 -11.62
N LYS A 317 8.62 -16.46 -11.29
CA LYS A 317 8.25 -15.14 -10.79
C LYS A 317 8.70 -14.06 -11.76
N LEU A 318 7.88 -13.03 -11.90
CA LEU A 318 8.18 -11.80 -12.62
C LEU A 318 8.57 -10.72 -11.62
N PHE A 319 9.79 -10.26 -11.71
CA PHE A 319 10.26 -9.07 -11.02
C PHE A 319 10.15 -7.89 -11.98
N THR A 320 9.33 -6.91 -11.62
CA THR A 320 9.22 -5.64 -12.35
C THR A 320 9.82 -4.53 -11.51
N ILE A 321 10.96 -3.98 -11.96
CA ILE A 321 11.58 -2.81 -11.35
C ILE A 321 11.16 -1.60 -12.18
N SER A 322 10.44 -0.66 -11.57
CA SER A 322 9.81 0.47 -12.26
C SER A 322 10.30 1.80 -11.71
N LEU A 323 10.77 2.69 -12.58
CA LEU A 323 11.03 4.09 -12.28
C LEU A 323 9.84 4.93 -12.74
N ASN A 324 9.18 5.61 -11.80
CA ASN A 324 7.96 6.37 -12.02
C ASN A 324 8.24 7.85 -11.73
N SER A 325 8.04 8.73 -12.72
CA SER A 325 8.25 10.18 -12.59
C SER A 325 7.00 10.95 -13.00
N HIS A 326 6.43 11.71 -12.08
CA HIS A 326 5.30 12.61 -12.35
C HIS A 326 5.80 13.88 -13.04
N PHE A 327 4.96 14.58 -13.79
CA PHE A 327 5.22 15.91 -14.39
C PHE A 327 6.36 15.99 -15.43
N GLU A 328 7.57 15.53 -15.07
CA GLU A 328 8.79 15.58 -15.86
C GLU A 328 9.50 14.21 -15.89
N GLU A 329 10.29 13.95 -16.93
CA GLU A 329 11.12 12.75 -17.02
C GLU A 329 12.22 12.76 -15.95
N ALA A 330 12.65 11.57 -15.52
CA ALA A 330 13.78 11.44 -14.61
C ALA A 330 15.07 12.01 -15.24
N SER A 331 15.87 12.71 -14.42
CA SER A 331 17.18 13.21 -14.86
C SER A 331 18.14 12.08 -15.23
N THR A 332 19.15 12.39 -16.04
CA THR A 332 20.19 11.43 -16.43
C THR A 332 20.87 10.79 -15.22
N THR A 333 21.09 11.55 -14.15
CA THR A 333 21.70 11.07 -12.91
C THR A 333 20.81 10.05 -12.20
N ILE A 334 19.50 10.32 -12.09
CA ILE A 334 18.54 9.35 -11.52
C ILE A 334 18.45 8.09 -12.39
N LEU A 335 18.45 8.22 -13.72
CA LEU A 335 18.45 7.08 -14.63
C LEU A 335 19.71 6.21 -14.48
N ASN A 336 20.87 6.82 -14.23
CA ASN A 336 22.12 6.09 -13.97
C ASN A 336 22.09 5.36 -12.63
N ILE A 337 21.56 6.00 -11.57
CA ILE A 337 21.32 5.37 -10.27
C ILE A 337 20.37 4.17 -10.44
N PHE A 338 19.28 4.36 -11.18
CA PHE A 338 18.30 3.30 -11.44
C PHE A 338 18.91 2.08 -12.16
N LYS A 339 19.77 2.31 -13.16
CA LYS A 339 20.52 1.23 -13.81
C LYS A 339 21.45 0.49 -12.85
N LYS A 340 22.12 1.19 -11.93
CA LYS A 340 22.97 0.57 -10.90
C LYS A 340 22.14 -0.34 -9.97
N ILE A 341 20.96 0.12 -9.55
CA ILE A 341 20.01 -0.66 -8.74
C ILE A 341 19.67 -1.97 -9.47
N ILE A 342 19.23 -1.87 -10.73
CA ILE A 342 18.87 -3.04 -11.54
C ILE A 342 20.06 -4.01 -11.64
N SER A 343 21.25 -3.52 -11.96
CA SER A 343 22.43 -4.37 -12.13
C SER A 343 22.96 -5.02 -10.85
N SER A 344 22.49 -4.56 -9.68
CA SER A 344 22.86 -5.11 -8.38
C SER A 344 21.89 -6.17 -7.86
N LEU A 345 20.84 -6.48 -8.63
CA LEU A 345 19.86 -7.48 -8.22
C LEU A 345 20.52 -8.86 -8.17
N GLU A 346 20.44 -9.49 -7.01
CA GLU A 346 20.90 -10.84 -6.77
C GLU A 346 19.77 -11.69 -6.20
N PHE A 347 19.56 -12.87 -6.77
CA PHE A 347 18.62 -13.84 -6.22
C PHE A 347 19.30 -14.65 -5.13
N THR A 348 18.69 -14.68 -3.95
CA THR A 348 19.18 -15.45 -2.81
C THR A 348 18.58 -16.85 -2.81
N LYS A 349 19.21 -17.77 -2.08
CA LYS A 349 18.60 -19.08 -1.83
C LYS A 349 17.49 -18.90 -0.79
N SER A 350 16.44 -19.72 -0.90
CA SER A 350 15.40 -19.77 0.11
C SER A 350 16.05 -20.16 1.45
N ASN A 351 16.06 -19.22 2.39
CA ASN A 351 16.47 -19.49 3.77
C ASN A 351 15.31 -20.08 4.59
N THR A 352 14.11 -20.18 4.01
CA THR A 352 12.98 -20.83 4.66
C THR A 352 13.21 -22.33 4.71
N VAL A 353 13.34 -22.83 5.94
CA VAL A 353 12.75 -24.12 6.28
C VAL A 353 11.26 -23.97 5.97
N ASP A 354 10.85 -24.40 4.78
CA ASP A 354 9.45 -24.44 4.36
C ASP A 354 8.68 -25.33 5.34
N ALA A 355 8.06 -24.70 6.31
CA ALA A 355 6.63 -24.78 6.55
C ALA A 355 6.36 -24.23 7.95
N TYR A 356 5.72 -23.06 8.04
CA TYR A 356 4.83 -22.81 9.16
C TYR A 356 3.62 -23.75 9.00
N ASN A 357 3.85 -25.06 9.19
CA ASN A 357 2.87 -26.12 9.11
C ASN A 357 2.16 -26.21 10.47
N GLU A 358 1.41 -25.18 10.82
CA GLU A 358 0.37 -25.40 11.81
C GLU A 358 -0.70 -26.29 11.16
N ASN A 359 -1.16 -27.31 11.88
CA ASN A 359 -2.32 -28.12 11.50
C ASN A 359 -3.60 -27.27 11.64
N ILE A 360 -3.72 -26.22 10.82
CA ILE A 360 -4.93 -25.42 10.70
C ILE A 360 -5.85 -26.19 9.77
N ALA A 361 -7.01 -26.59 10.29
CA ALA A 361 -8.06 -27.17 9.47
C ALA A 361 -8.78 -26.06 8.70
N PHE A 362 -9.07 -26.31 7.42
CA PHE A 362 -9.80 -25.40 6.55
C PHE A 362 -11.10 -26.05 6.07
N ASP A 363 -12.18 -25.30 6.11
CA ASP A 363 -13.44 -25.63 5.45
C ASP A 363 -13.51 -24.97 4.07
N LYS A 364 -14.22 -25.62 3.14
CA LYS A 364 -14.49 -25.07 1.81
C LYS A 364 -15.86 -24.41 1.78
N SER A 365 -15.89 -23.11 1.49
CA SER A 365 -17.12 -22.40 1.19
C SER A 365 -17.37 -22.45 -0.31
N THR A 366 -18.61 -22.76 -0.71
CA THR A 366 -19.09 -22.69 -2.09
C THR A 366 -20.35 -21.83 -2.12
N ASN A 367 -20.50 -20.97 -3.12
CA ASN A 367 -21.75 -20.23 -3.25
C ASN A 367 -22.93 -21.16 -3.58
N ASN A 368 -24.15 -20.66 -3.43
CA ASN A 368 -25.38 -21.44 -3.63
C ASN A 368 -25.51 -22.09 -5.02
N SER A 369 -24.80 -21.56 -6.02
CA SER A 369 -24.79 -22.05 -7.40
C SER A 369 -23.62 -22.97 -7.72
N ASN A 370 -22.69 -23.22 -6.79
CA ASN A 370 -21.42 -23.91 -6.99
C ASN A 370 -20.62 -23.36 -8.19
N GLU A 371 -20.56 -22.03 -8.30
CA GLU A 371 -19.85 -21.30 -9.35
C GLU A 371 -18.45 -20.87 -8.89
N TYR A 372 -18.26 -20.55 -7.60
CA TYR A 372 -16.95 -20.24 -7.04
C TYR A 372 -16.79 -20.85 -5.65
N SER A 373 -15.54 -20.99 -5.21
CA SER A 373 -15.22 -21.44 -3.86
C SER A 373 -14.02 -20.72 -3.28
N PHE A 374 -13.83 -20.87 -1.97
CA PHE A 374 -12.61 -20.54 -1.25
C PHE A 374 -12.50 -21.37 0.02
N LEU A 375 -11.28 -21.56 0.51
CA LEU A 375 -11.00 -22.17 1.80
C LEU A 375 -10.93 -21.09 2.88
N TYR A 376 -11.36 -21.43 4.11
CA TYR A 376 -11.24 -20.58 5.28
C TYR A 376 -11.05 -21.43 6.55
N PRO A 377 -10.41 -20.93 7.62
CA PRO A 377 -10.20 -21.72 8.83
C PRO A 377 -11.51 -22.19 9.48
N VAL A 378 -11.56 -23.42 9.96
CA VAL A 378 -12.75 -24.00 10.62
C VAL A 378 -13.19 -23.21 11.86
N SER A 379 -12.26 -22.54 12.54
CA SER A 379 -12.56 -21.70 13.71
C SER A 379 -13.19 -20.35 13.35
N TRP A 380 -13.21 -19.97 12.07
CA TRP A 380 -13.76 -18.70 11.59
C TRP A 380 -15.22 -18.86 11.17
N THR A 381 -15.97 -17.75 11.21
CA THR A 381 -17.39 -17.76 10.90
C THR A 381 -17.69 -16.97 9.64
N ILE A 382 -18.59 -17.49 8.80
CA ILE A 382 -19.09 -16.80 7.61
C ILE A 382 -20.50 -16.27 7.89
N THR A 383 -20.68 -14.96 7.75
CA THR A 383 -21.96 -14.28 7.91
C THR A 383 -22.43 -13.72 6.58
N ASN A 384 -23.69 -13.97 6.23
CA ASN A 384 -24.31 -13.43 5.02
C ASN A 384 -24.89 -12.03 5.30
N GLU A 385 -24.41 -11.03 4.57
CA GLU A 385 -24.79 -9.61 4.68
C GLU A 385 -25.48 -9.08 3.41
N SER A 386 -26.04 -9.99 2.60
CA SER A 386 -26.68 -9.66 1.32
C SER A 386 -27.94 -8.82 1.52
N LYS A 387 -27.98 -7.64 0.89
CA LYS A 387 -29.11 -6.71 0.99
C LYS A 387 -30.09 -6.80 -0.18
N THR A 388 -29.67 -7.40 -1.29
CA THR A 388 -30.50 -7.52 -2.50
C THR A 388 -30.36 -8.90 -3.14
N THR A 389 -31.23 -9.18 -4.11
CA THR A 389 -31.20 -10.43 -4.88
C THR A 389 -30.12 -10.47 -5.96
N ASN A 390 -29.50 -9.33 -6.27
CA ASN A 390 -28.56 -9.18 -7.39
C ASN A 390 -27.10 -9.21 -6.93
N SER A 391 -26.88 -9.23 -5.61
CA SER A 391 -25.57 -9.33 -4.99
C SER A 391 -25.62 -10.32 -3.84
N THR A 392 -24.61 -11.18 -3.73
CA THR A 392 -24.40 -11.96 -2.50
C THR A 392 -23.14 -11.47 -1.83
N ILE A 393 -23.19 -11.09 -0.54
CA ILE A 393 -22.03 -10.58 0.20
C ILE A 393 -21.86 -11.40 1.48
N PHE A 394 -20.66 -11.91 1.70
CA PHE A 394 -20.26 -12.67 2.86
C PHE A 394 -19.12 -11.96 3.59
N TYR A 395 -19.21 -11.91 4.92
CA TYR A 395 -18.12 -11.50 5.79
C TYR A 395 -17.52 -12.75 6.45
N VAL A 396 -16.20 -12.90 6.38
CA VAL A 396 -15.49 -13.96 7.09
C VAL A 396 -14.82 -13.33 8.32
N SER A 397 -15.29 -13.70 9.50
CA SER A 397 -14.82 -13.16 10.77
C SER A 397 -13.92 -14.15 11.50
N SER A 398 -12.79 -13.63 11.99
CA SER A 398 -11.86 -14.34 12.87
C SER A 398 -12.13 -13.98 14.33
N PRO A 399 -12.20 -14.95 15.25
CA PRO A 399 -12.23 -14.65 16.68
C PRO A 399 -10.91 -14.03 17.16
N GLU A 400 -9.78 -14.40 16.57
CA GLU A 400 -8.43 -13.93 16.95
C GLU A 400 -8.11 -12.53 16.41
N TYR A 401 -8.58 -12.19 15.20
CA TYR A 401 -8.20 -10.99 14.46
C TYR A 401 -9.35 -10.00 14.20
N SER A 402 -10.43 -10.09 14.97
CA SER A 402 -11.71 -9.37 14.75
C SER A 402 -11.61 -7.87 14.47
N THR A 403 -10.59 -7.17 14.95
CA THR A 403 -10.40 -5.71 14.75
C THR A 403 -9.28 -5.37 13.76
N SER A 404 -8.50 -6.38 13.37
CA SER A 404 -7.27 -6.22 12.59
C SER A 404 -7.31 -6.90 11.24
N LEU A 405 -8.33 -7.71 10.95
CA LEU A 405 -8.56 -8.40 9.69
C LEU A 405 -10.01 -8.19 9.22
N ASP A 406 -10.17 -7.75 7.96
CA ASP A 406 -11.45 -7.70 7.27
C ASP A 406 -11.38 -8.62 6.04
N VAL A 407 -12.25 -9.63 5.95
CA VAL A 407 -12.37 -10.52 4.78
C VAL A 407 -13.80 -10.43 4.25
N LEU A 408 -13.93 -10.01 3.00
CA LEU A 408 -15.18 -9.81 2.30
C LEU A 408 -15.18 -10.61 1.02
N VAL A 409 -16.25 -11.37 0.79
CA VAL A 409 -16.45 -12.13 -0.45
C VAL A 409 -17.79 -11.73 -1.06
N GLY A 410 -17.79 -11.40 -2.34
CA GLY A 410 -18.95 -10.86 -3.04
C GLY A 410 -19.21 -11.52 -4.39
N GLU A 411 -20.48 -11.68 -4.75
CA GLU A 411 -20.96 -12.03 -6.08
C GLU A 411 -21.82 -10.88 -6.59
N TYR A 412 -21.57 -10.43 -7.82
CA TYR A 412 -22.24 -9.28 -8.42
C TYR A 412 -22.61 -9.53 -9.88
N THR A 413 -23.87 -9.22 -10.24
CA THR A 413 -24.35 -9.29 -11.61
C THR A 413 -24.58 -7.87 -12.15
N PRO A 414 -23.97 -7.47 -13.28
CA PRO A 414 -24.20 -6.16 -13.87
C PRO A 414 -25.56 -6.07 -14.55
N TYR A 415 -26.17 -4.89 -14.50
CA TYR A 415 -27.37 -4.54 -15.23
C TYR A 415 -27.27 -3.11 -15.80
N PRO A 416 -27.23 -2.92 -17.13
CA PRO A 416 -27.27 -3.92 -18.21
C PRO A 416 -25.99 -4.76 -18.31
N THR A 417 -26.02 -5.83 -19.13
CA THR A 417 -24.85 -6.65 -19.47
C THR A 417 -23.75 -5.79 -20.11
N LEU A 418 -22.50 -5.98 -19.68
CA LEU A 418 -21.33 -5.26 -20.17
C LEU A 418 -20.38 -6.23 -20.91
N SER A 419 -19.56 -5.70 -21.81
CA SER A 419 -18.47 -6.48 -22.40
C SER A 419 -17.39 -6.77 -21.35
N LYS A 420 -16.67 -7.88 -21.51
CA LYS A 420 -15.55 -8.26 -20.66
C LYS A 420 -14.48 -7.16 -20.58
N GLU A 421 -14.21 -6.49 -21.70
CA GLU A 421 -13.26 -5.36 -21.78
C GLU A 421 -13.71 -4.14 -20.96
N HIS A 422 -15.00 -3.77 -21.01
CA HIS A 422 -15.53 -2.69 -20.18
C HIS A 422 -15.47 -3.05 -18.70
N LEU A 423 -15.83 -4.29 -18.34
CA LEU A 423 -15.72 -4.77 -16.96
C LEU A 423 -14.27 -4.74 -16.46
N PHE A 424 -13.32 -5.24 -17.25
CA PHE A 424 -11.89 -5.17 -16.94
C PHE A 424 -11.44 -3.74 -16.67
N LYS A 425 -11.75 -2.81 -17.59
CA LYS A 425 -11.36 -1.40 -17.47
C LYS A 425 -11.92 -0.75 -16.21
N PHE A 426 -13.21 -0.98 -15.93
CA PHE A 426 -13.87 -0.41 -14.77
C PHE A 426 -13.30 -0.95 -13.46
N ILE A 427 -13.14 -2.28 -13.37
CA ILE A 427 -12.60 -2.93 -12.17
C ILE A 427 -11.15 -2.52 -11.97
N ALA A 428 -10.28 -2.66 -12.97
CA ALA A 428 -8.85 -2.37 -12.83
C ALA A 428 -8.56 -0.91 -12.45
N LYS A 429 -9.41 0.05 -12.88
CA LYS A 429 -9.27 1.47 -12.51
C LYS A 429 -10.02 1.88 -11.25
N ASN A 430 -10.79 0.99 -10.63
CA ASN A 430 -11.75 1.32 -9.57
C ASN A 430 -12.67 2.49 -9.97
N ASP A 431 -13.22 2.42 -11.19
CA ASP A 431 -14.08 3.47 -11.73
C ASP A 431 -15.36 3.61 -10.88
N THR A 432 -15.65 4.82 -10.42
CA THR A 432 -16.82 5.08 -9.55
C THR A 432 -18.15 4.86 -10.25
N SER A 433 -18.17 4.88 -11.60
CA SER A 433 -19.35 4.54 -12.40
C SER A 433 -19.75 3.05 -12.30
N LEU A 434 -18.90 2.17 -11.73
CA LEU A 434 -19.27 0.77 -11.44
C LEU A 434 -20.58 0.64 -10.68
N LYS A 435 -20.89 1.60 -9.79
CA LYS A 435 -22.12 1.61 -9.00
C LYS A 435 -23.39 1.77 -9.85
N GLU A 436 -23.27 2.33 -11.05
CA GLU A 436 -24.38 2.47 -12.01
C GLU A 436 -24.74 1.12 -12.65
N TYR A 437 -23.73 0.25 -12.81
CA TYR A 437 -23.89 -1.06 -13.44
C TYR A 437 -24.07 -2.19 -12.43
N PHE A 438 -23.51 -2.06 -11.24
CA PHE A 438 -23.54 -3.07 -10.20
C PHE A 438 -24.22 -2.55 -8.94
N LYS A 439 -25.46 -3.01 -8.72
CA LYS A 439 -26.17 -2.75 -7.47
C LYS A 439 -25.41 -3.42 -6.32
N ASP A 440 -25.12 -2.65 -5.28
CA ASP A 440 -24.40 -3.06 -4.06
C ASP A 440 -22.91 -3.44 -4.22
N TYR A 441 -22.31 -3.33 -5.41
CA TYR A 441 -20.86 -3.40 -5.53
C TYR A 441 -20.25 -2.15 -4.89
N ASN A 442 -19.60 -2.37 -3.75
CA ASN A 442 -18.92 -1.32 -3.02
C ASN A 442 -17.48 -1.73 -2.74
N ILE A 443 -16.55 -1.02 -3.36
CA ILE A 443 -15.14 -1.14 -3.06
C ILE A 443 -14.92 -0.64 -1.62
N PRO A 444 -14.46 -1.48 -0.67
CA PRO A 444 -14.47 -1.17 0.75
C PRO A 444 -13.71 0.12 1.13
N TYR A 445 -12.67 0.45 0.38
CA TYR A 445 -11.82 1.63 0.57
C TYR A 445 -12.19 2.83 -0.34
N SER A 446 -13.27 2.76 -1.13
CA SER A 446 -13.60 3.81 -2.10
C SER A 446 -13.90 5.19 -1.51
N LYS A 447 -14.28 5.23 -0.22
CA LYS A 447 -14.61 6.47 0.49
C LYS A 447 -13.46 7.01 1.32
N THR A 448 -12.31 6.34 1.30
CA THR A 448 -11.16 6.73 2.09
C THR A 448 -9.94 6.93 1.19
N PRO A 449 -8.92 7.66 1.67
CA PRO A 449 -7.66 7.80 0.96
C PRO A 449 -7.04 6.42 0.68
N HIS A 450 -6.70 6.15 -0.58
CA HIS A 450 -6.18 4.87 -1.04
C HIS A 450 -5.27 4.99 -2.27
N LYS A 451 -4.38 4.01 -2.43
CA LYS A 451 -3.52 3.83 -3.60
C LYS A 451 -3.52 2.37 -4.03
N ILE A 452 -3.81 2.14 -5.30
CA ILE A 452 -3.54 0.86 -5.97
C ILE A 452 -2.05 0.84 -6.28
N LEU A 453 -1.32 -0.06 -5.64
CA LEU A 453 0.13 -0.19 -5.80
C LEU A 453 0.49 -0.99 -7.03
N ASN A 454 -0.24 -2.09 -7.24
CA ASN A 454 -0.09 -2.95 -8.39
C ASN A 454 -1.44 -3.48 -8.86
N THR A 455 -1.55 -3.73 -10.16
CA THR A 455 -2.66 -4.47 -10.76
C THR A 455 -2.07 -5.51 -11.69
N SER A 456 -2.28 -6.78 -11.35
CA SER A 456 -1.95 -7.92 -12.20
C SER A 456 -3.23 -8.57 -12.69
N PHE A 457 -3.14 -9.36 -13.74
CA PHE A 457 -4.28 -10.12 -14.20
C PHE A 457 -3.84 -11.41 -14.88
N LYS A 458 -4.81 -12.31 -15.00
CA LYS A 458 -4.65 -13.61 -15.62
C LYS A 458 -5.93 -13.96 -16.38
N GLU A 459 -5.81 -14.42 -17.62
CA GLU A 459 -6.94 -14.89 -18.41
C GLU A 459 -6.78 -16.38 -18.71
N GLU A 460 -7.78 -17.18 -18.31
CA GLU A 460 -7.82 -18.62 -18.56
C GLU A 460 -9.23 -19.05 -18.96
N ASN A 461 -9.40 -19.75 -20.07
CA ASN A 461 -10.67 -20.40 -20.46
C ASN A 461 -11.91 -19.48 -20.31
N ASP A 462 -11.83 -18.27 -20.90
CA ASP A 462 -12.84 -17.19 -20.80
C ASP A 462 -13.05 -16.55 -19.42
N VAL A 463 -12.32 -16.98 -18.38
CA VAL A 463 -12.27 -16.35 -17.05
C VAL A 463 -11.17 -15.29 -17.02
N LEU A 464 -11.44 -14.11 -16.45
CA LEU A 464 -10.42 -13.09 -16.19
C LEU A 464 -10.30 -12.83 -14.70
N TYR A 465 -9.11 -13.01 -14.16
CA TYR A 465 -8.75 -12.70 -12.78
C TYR A 465 -8.01 -11.37 -12.77
N ILE A 466 -8.38 -10.48 -11.86
CA ILE A 466 -7.74 -9.16 -11.68
C ILE A 466 -7.29 -9.09 -10.23
N TYR A 467 -5.97 -9.10 -10.02
CA TYR A 467 -5.33 -9.04 -8.72
C TYR A 467 -4.87 -7.61 -8.43
N LYS A 468 -5.09 -7.13 -7.21
CA LYS A 468 -4.63 -5.80 -6.80
C LYS A 468 -4.01 -5.83 -5.42
N LEU A 469 -2.93 -5.07 -5.26
CA LEU A 469 -2.42 -4.64 -3.96
C LEU A 469 -2.84 -3.20 -3.74
N ILE A 470 -3.44 -2.93 -2.60
CA ILE A 470 -3.97 -1.62 -2.23
C ILE A 470 -3.47 -1.26 -0.85
N ASN A 471 -3.07 0.00 -0.66
CA ASN A 471 -2.92 0.57 0.68
C ASN A 471 -3.96 1.66 0.84
N TYR A 472 -4.54 1.77 2.04
CA TYR A 472 -5.58 2.77 2.31
C TYR A 472 -5.61 3.17 3.79
N LEU A 473 -6.23 4.31 4.09
CA LEU A 473 -6.58 4.69 5.45
C LEU A 473 -8.01 4.25 5.75
N ASP A 474 -8.26 3.65 6.92
CA ASP A 474 -9.63 3.38 7.35
C ASP A 474 -10.34 4.65 7.88
N GLN A 475 -11.57 4.50 8.36
CA GLN A 475 -12.37 5.62 8.88
C GLN A 475 -11.80 6.26 10.16
N ARG A 476 -10.78 5.66 10.77
CA ARG A 476 -10.07 6.15 11.95
C ARG A 476 -8.65 6.60 11.61
N ASP A 477 -8.37 6.85 10.32
CA ASP A 477 -7.07 7.21 9.78
C ASP A 477 -5.96 6.19 10.07
N ARG A 478 -6.33 4.92 10.29
CA ARG A 478 -5.36 3.83 10.48
C ARG A 478 -4.93 3.29 9.13
N TYR A 479 -3.62 3.06 8.97
CA TYR A 479 -3.07 2.49 7.76
C TYR A 479 -3.42 1.01 7.62
N ARG A 480 -3.91 0.63 6.44
CA ARG A 480 -4.35 -0.72 6.11
C ARG A 480 -3.69 -1.21 4.82
N LEU A 481 -3.26 -2.47 4.84
CA LEU A 481 -2.83 -3.20 3.64
C LEU A 481 -3.99 -4.05 3.17
N ALA A 482 -4.24 -4.05 1.86
CA ALA A 482 -5.28 -4.86 1.26
C ALA A 482 -4.82 -5.58 0.00
N TYR A 483 -5.45 -6.73 -0.20
CA TYR A 483 -5.38 -7.53 -1.41
C TYR A 483 -6.80 -7.76 -1.92
N SER A 484 -6.99 -7.66 -3.23
CA SER A 484 -8.26 -8.02 -3.84
C SER A 484 -8.08 -8.83 -5.10
N VAL A 485 -8.96 -9.81 -5.29
CA VAL A 485 -9.13 -10.56 -6.53
C VAL A 485 -10.54 -10.36 -7.03
N ASP A 486 -10.67 -9.89 -8.26
CA ASP A 486 -11.94 -9.86 -8.98
C ASP A 486 -11.88 -10.90 -10.11
N ILE A 487 -12.80 -11.86 -10.11
CA ILE A 487 -12.96 -12.87 -11.14
C ILE A 487 -14.17 -12.50 -12.01
N ILE A 488 -13.91 -12.24 -13.29
CA ILE A 488 -14.95 -12.04 -14.29
C ILE A 488 -15.19 -13.36 -15.01
N HIS A 489 -16.38 -13.92 -14.83
CA HIS A 489 -16.82 -15.11 -15.55
C HIS A 489 -18.31 -14.98 -15.88
N CYS A 490 -18.70 -15.29 -17.11
CA CYS A 490 -20.10 -15.29 -17.54
C CYS A 490 -20.88 -13.99 -17.25
N ASN A 491 -20.23 -12.84 -17.42
CA ASN A 491 -20.81 -11.52 -17.11
C ASN A 491 -21.28 -11.42 -15.65
N LYS A 492 -20.60 -12.09 -14.73
CA LYS A 492 -20.65 -11.87 -13.28
C LYS A 492 -19.25 -11.49 -12.78
N ILE A 493 -19.21 -10.82 -11.64
CA ILE A 493 -17.98 -10.56 -10.89
C ILE A 493 -18.06 -11.31 -9.58
N TYR A 494 -17.03 -12.10 -9.28
CA TYR A 494 -16.78 -12.65 -7.96
C TYR A 494 -15.57 -11.94 -7.36
N SER A 495 -15.75 -11.32 -6.19
CA SER A 495 -14.70 -10.51 -5.57
C SER A 495 -14.31 -11.10 -4.23
N LEU A 496 -13.03 -11.27 -4.00
CA LEU A 496 -12.42 -11.48 -2.69
C LEU A 496 -11.67 -10.21 -2.32
N PHE A 497 -11.96 -9.65 -1.15
CA PHE A 497 -11.22 -8.54 -0.58
C PHE A 497 -10.73 -8.93 0.81
N ILE A 498 -9.44 -8.75 1.05
CA ILE A 498 -8.83 -8.96 2.35
C ILE A 498 -8.07 -7.70 2.74
N SER A 499 -8.24 -7.25 3.98
CA SER A 499 -7.52 -6.12 4.55
C SER A 499 -6.99 -6.45 5.95
N ILE A 500 -5.76 -6.02 6.23
CA ILE A 500 -5.12 -6.13 7.54
C ILE A 500 -4.60 -4.78 8.02
N ASN A 501 -4.41 -4.64 9.33
CA ASN A 501 -3.55 -3.58 9.86
C ASN A 501 -2.10 -3.83 9.44
N ASP A 502 -1.38 -2.75 9.16
CA ASP A 502 0.02 -2.76 8.73
C ASP A 502 0.99 -3.40 9.72
N PHE A 503 0.77 -3.21 11.03
CA PHE A 503 1.66 -3.78 12.04
C PHE A 503 1.67 -5.32 12.01
N LEU A 504 0.66 -6.00 11.46
CA LEU A 504 0.62 -7.47 11.34
C LEU A 504 1.35 -7.99 10.09
N ALA A 505 1.76 -7.11 9.17
CA ALA A 505 2.33 -7.47 7.88
C ALA A 505 3.76 -8.01 8.01
N SER A 506 4.23 -8.73 6.99
CA SER A 506 5.61 -9.21 6.92
C SER A 506 6.64 -8.07 6.99
N GLY A 507 7.68 -8.26 7.81
CA GLY A 507 8.79 -7.31 7.93
C GLY A 507 8.61 -6.28 9.06
N THR A 508 7.54 -6.39 9.86
CA THR A 508 7.36 -5.61 11.09
C THR A 508 7.75 -6.43 12.32
N ASP A 509 8.00 -5.75 13.45
CA ASP A 509 8.25 -6.39 14.76
C ASP A 509 7.08 -7.27 15.24
N TYR A 510 5.89 -7.11 14.64
CA TYR A 510 4.67 -7.83 14.99
C TYR A 510 4.14 -8.72 13.86
N THR A 511 5.02 -9.10 12.91
CA THR A 511 4.67 -10.00 11.80
C THR A 511 3.99 -11.27 12.33
N ASP A 512 2.77 -11.54 11.88
CA ASP A 512 2.05 -12.77 12.21
C ASP A 512 2.14 -13.79 11.07
N ASN A 513 3.13 -14.68 11.15
CA ASN A 513 3.37 -15.72 10.14
C ASN A 513 2.20 -16.70 9.99
N ARG A 514 1.46 -16.96 11.07
CA ARG A 514 0.27 -17.82 11.04
C ARG A 514 -0.82 -17.17 10.21
N LEU A 515 -1.07 -15.88 10.43
CA LEU A 515 -2.03 -15.13 9.64
C LEU A 515 -1.61 -15.10 8.16
N MET A 516 -0.34 -14.80 7.85
CA MET A 516 0.14 -14.77 6.45
C MET A 516 -0.11 -16.10 5.73
N TYR A 517 0.13 -17.24 6.40
CA TYR A 517 -0.16 -18.57 5.86
C TYR A 517 -1.66 -18.79 5.59
N ILE A 518 -2.54 -18.39 6.52
CA ILE A 518 -4.00 -18.47 6.34
C ILE A 518 -4.43 -17.63 5.13
N LEU A 519 -3.90 -16.41 5.02
CA LEU A 519 -4.23 -15.50 3.92
C LEU A 519 -3.79 -16.05 2.56
N ASP A 520 -2.61 -16.65 2.49
CA ASP A 520 -2.15 -17.33 1.28
C ASP A 520 -3.09 -18.47 0.87
N ILE A 521 -3.57 -19.28 1.82
CA ILE A 521 -4.52 -20.36 1.52
C ILE A 521 -5.87 -19.81 1.03
N ILE A 522 -6.43 -18.80 1.69
CA ILE A 522 -7.69 -18.18 1.27
C ILE A 522 -7.57 -17.64 -0.16
N THR A 523 -6.46 -16.93 -0.44
CA THR A 523 -6.27 -16.25 -1.73
C THR A 523 -5.94 -17.21 -2.87
N GLN A 524 -5.16 -18.26 -2.63
CA GLN A 524 -4.84 -19.30 -3.62
C GLN A 524 -6.03 -20.22 -3.92
N SER A 525 -6.95 -20.39 -2.96
CA SER A 525 -8.12 -21.25 -3.14
C SER A 525 -9.35 -20.52 -3.71
N PHE A 526 -9.30 -19.20 -3.84
CA PHE A 526 -10.40 -18.44 -4.43
C PHE A 526 -10.43 -18.59 -5.95
N ASP A 527 -11.30 -19.47 -6.44
CA ASP A 527 -11.38 -19.82 -7.85
C ASP A 527 -12.81 -20.19 -8.28
N ILE A 528 -13.03 -20.25 -9.59
CA ILE A 528 -14.25 -20.78 -10.20
C ILE A 528 -14.27 -22.31 -10.04
N GLU A 529 -15.39 -22.83 -9.54
CA GLU A 529 -15.63 -24.28 -9.50
C GLU A 529 -15.86 -24.79 -10.92
N ARG A 530 -14.80 -25.28 -11.57
CA ARG A 530 -14.91 -26.00 -12.84
C ARG A 530 -15.66 -27.30 -12.56
N ASN A 531 -16.97 -27.33 -12.86
CA ASN A 531 -17.84 -28.48 -12.60
C ASN A 531 -17.35 -29.75 -13.33
N THR A 532 -16.49 -30.53 -12.69
CA THR A 532 -16.03 -31.84 -13.15
C THR A 532 -17.13 -32.91 -13.11
N MET A 533 -18.27 -32.63 -12.43
CA MET A 533 -19.46 -33.49 -12.45
C MET A 533 -20.00 -33.79 -13.85
N TYR A 534 -19.66 -32.96 -14.85
CA TYR A 534 -20.09 -33.16 -16.22
C TYR A 534 -19.42 -34.36 -16.92
N LEU A 535 -18.23 -34.77 -16.49
CA LEU A 535 -17.51 -35.91 -17.08
C LEU A 535 -17.89 -37.25 -16.43
N ALA A 536 -18.28 -37.23 -15.15
CA ALA A 536 -18.62 -38.45 -14.41
C ALA A 536 -20.07 -38.94 -14.64
N SER A 537 -20.97 -38.07 -15.11
CA SER A 537 -22.40 -38.39 -15.30
C SER A 537 -22.76 -38.89 -16.70
N VAL A 538 -21.81 -38.92 -17.64
CA VAL A 538 -22.00 -39.40 -19.03
C VAL A 538 -22.33 -40.90 -19.11
N GLU A 539 -22.21 -41.65 -18.02
CA GLU A 539 -22.41 -43.11 -18.03
C GLU A 539 -23.86 -43.60 -17.94
N LYS A 540 -24.90 -42.75 -17.82
CA LYS A 540 -26.31 -43.22 -17.88
C LYS A 540 -27.32 -42.10 -18.15
N ASP A 541 -28.12 -42.28 -19.20
CA ASP A 541 -29.42 -41.65 -19.52
C ASP A 541 -29.82 -40.46 -18.64
N THR A 542 -29.14 -39.32 -18.79
CA THR A 542 -29.37 -38.13 -17.96
C THR A 542 -30.26 -37.14 -18.70
N VAL A 543 -31.45 -36.88 -18.13
CA VAL A 543 -32.32 -35.76 -18.52
C VAL A 543 -31.70 -34.49 -17.95
N PHE A 544 -31.27 -33.58 -18.82
CA PHE A 544 -30.78 -32.27 -18.39
C PHE A 544 -31.93 -31.41 -17.89
N THR A 545 -31.89 -31.02 -16.61
CA THR A 545 -32.84 -30.06 -16.06
C THR A 545 -32.47 -28.63 -16.50
N LYS A 546 -33.42 -27.70 -16.38
CA LYS A 546 -33.17 -26.26 -16.57
C LYS A 546 -32.04 -25.75 -15.67
N ASN A 547 -31.87 -26.32 -14.48
CA ASN A 547 -30.79 -25.95 -13.57
C ASN A 547 -29.43 -26.47 -14.07
N ASP A 548 -29.37 -27.65 -14.68
CA ASP A 548 -28.13 -28.19 -15.26
C ASP A 548 -27.69 -27.36 -16.46
N PHE A 549 -28.63 -26.94 -17.31
CA PHE A 549 -28.30 -26.02 -18.41
C PHE A 549 -27.87 -24.63 -17.95
N ARG A 550 -28.48 -24.09 -16.89
CA ARG A 550 -28.06 -22.80 -16.30
C ARG A 550 -26.66 -22.86 -15.69
N LYS A 551 -26.24 -24.01 -15.16
CA LYS A 551 -24.88 -24.24 -14.66
C LYS A 551 -23.84 -24.33 -15.77
N VAL A 552 -24.24 -24.78 -16.97
CA VAL A 552 -23.34 -24.98 -18.13
C VAL A 552 -23.26 -23.76 -19.03
N LEU A 553 -24.38 -23.10 -19.29
CA LEU A 553 -24.49 -21.97 -20.21
C LEU A 553 -24.48 -20.61 -19.48
N CYS A 554 -24.27 -20.65 -18.17
CA CYS A 554 -24.43 -19.53 -17.24
C CYS A 554 -25.86 -18.98 -17.18
N ALA A 555 -26.25 -18.44 -16.02
CA ALA A 555 -27.65 -18.18 -15.64
C ALA A 555 -28.46 -17.28 -16.60
N ASN A 556 -27.79 -16.54 -17.49
CA ASN A 556 -28.37 -15.56 -18.42
C ASN A 556 -28.62 -16.09 -19.85
N ALA A 557 -28.34 -17.36 -20.15
CA ALA A 557 -28.66 -17.91 -21.47
C ALA A 557 -30.18 -17.89 -21.73
N LEU A 558 -30.59 -17.14 -22.76
CA LEU A 558 -31.99 -16.98 -23.15
C LEU A 558 -32.47 -18.27 -23.84
N LEU A 559 -33.11 -19.15 -23.06
CA LEU A 559 -33.65 -20.42 -23.54
C LEU A 559 -34.87 -20.17 -24.43
N THR A 560 -34.65 -20.16 -25.74
CA THR A 560 -35.73 -20.04 -26.72
C THR A 560 -36.41 -21.40 -26.90
N ARG A 561 -37.67 -21.48 -26.43
CA ARG A 561 -38.62 -22.61 -26.56
C ARG A 561 -38.40 -23.82 -25.62
N PRO A 562 -38.87 -23.75 -24.36
CA PRO A 562 -39.11 -24.96 -23.57
C PRO A 562 -40.31 -25.73 -24.14
N ALA A 563 -40.15 -27.01 -24.47
CA ALA A 563 -41.28 -27.90 -24.73
C ALA A 563 -41.64 -28.64 -23.43
N ILE A 564 -42.88 -28.48 -22.97
CA ILE A 564 -43.40 -29.21 -21.81
C ILE A 564 -43.78 -30.61 -22.31
N LEU A 565 -43.10 -31.64 -21.81
CA LEU A 565 -43.53 -33.02 -22.02
C LEU A 565 -44.50 -33.42 -20.91
N ASN A 566 -45.68 -33.91 -21.30
CA ASN A 566 -46.65 -34.50 -20.41
C ASN A 566 -46.11 -35.84 -19.89
N HIS A 567 -45.26 -35.80 -18.86
CA HIS A 567 -45.20 -36.76 -17.75
C HIS A 567 -44.15 -36.23 -16.74
N LYS A 568 -44.62 -35.78 -15.57
CA LYS A 568 -43.81 -35.35 -14.41
C LYS A 568 -42.80 -34.22 -14.67
N ASN A 569 -43.26 -32.99 -14.90
CA ASN A 569 -42.48 -31.73 -14.72
C ASN A 569 -41.08 -31.62 -15.38
N ASP A 570 -40.70 -32.50 -16.29
CA ASP A 570 -39.43 -32.42 -17.00
C ASP A 570 -39.56 -31.51 -18.23
N ILE A 571 -38.68 -30.51 -18.32
CA ILE A 571 -38.58 -29.59 -19.47
C ILE A 571 -37.44 -30.08 -20.35
N LEU A 572 -37.76 -30.57 -21.55
CA LEU A 572 -36.75 -30.86 -22.57
C LEU A 572 -36.35 -29.52 -23.23
N ILE A 573 -35.10 -29.13 -23.05
CA ILE A 573 -34.51 -28.01 -23.78
C ILE A 573 -33.83 -28.62 -25.03
N TYR A 574 -33.99 -27.98 -26.19
CA TYR A 574 -33.18 -28.26 -27.39
C TYR A 574 -32.00 -27.27 -27.45
N PRO A 575 -30.78 -27.60 -26.97
CA PRO A 575 -29.59 -26.82 -27.27
C PRO A 575 -28.62 -27.66 -28.10
N ALA A 576 -29.09 -28.21 -29.22
CA ALA A 576 -28.22 -29.01 -30.08
C ALA A 576 -27.23 -28.14 -30.89
N ILE A 577 -27.49 -26.84 -31.04
CA ILE A 577 -26.71 -25.98 -31.97
C ILE A 577 -25.61 -25.17 -31.27
N PHE A 578 -25.79 -24.78 -30.00
CA PHE A 578 -24.80 -23.96 -29.29
C PHE A 578 -23.66 -24.80 -28.67
N ILE A 579 -23.96 -26.01 -28.17
CA ILE A 579 -22.94 -26.94 -27.64
C ILE A 579 -22.01 -27.45 -28.75
N PHE A 580 -22.54 -27.58 -29.98
CA PHE A 580 -21.80 -27.97 -31.18
C PHE A 580 -20.63 -27.02 -31.51
N ALA A 581 -20.77 -25.71 -31.21
CA ALA A 581 -19.76 -24.71 -31.55
C ALA A 581 -18.59 -24.65 -30.57
N GLN A 582 -18.77 -25.10 -29.31
CA GLN A 582 -17.74 -24.98 -28.26
C GLN A 582 -17.03 -26.29 -27.92
N ASN A 583 -17.67 -27.46 -28.10
CA ASN A 583 -17.06 -28.76 -27.78
C ASN A 583 -17.51 -29.86 -28.76
N PRO A 584 -16.91 -29.94 -29.97
CA PRO A 584 -17.32 -30.90 -31.00
C PRO A 584 -17.13 -32.37 -30.60
N GLU A 585 -16.25 -32.65 -29.63
CA GLU A 585 -15.90 -34.01 -29.20
C GLU A 585 -16.99 -34.70 -28.35
N ILE A 586 -17.94 -33.94 -27.81
CA ILE A 586 -19.03 -34.46 -26.95
C ILE A 586 -20.19 -35.02 -27.80
N PHE A 587 -20.27 -34.62 -29.07
CA PHE A 587 -21.40 -34.90 -29.95
C PHE A 587 -21.71 -36.39 -30.23
N PRO A 588 -20.71 -37.29 -30.39
CA PRO A 588 -20.98 -38.72 -30.63
C PRO A 588 -21.71 -39.41 -29.47
N TYR A 589 -21.57 -38.88 -28.25
CA TYR A 589 -22.20 -39.43 -27.06
C TYR A 589 -23.67 -38.99 -26.92
N VAL A 590 -24.01 -37.77 -27.39
CA VAL A 590 -25.38 -37.23 -27.39
C VAL A 590 -26.29 -37.94 -28.40
N ILE A 591 -25.74 -38.36 -29.56
CA ILE A 591 -26.50 -39.08 -30.59
C ILE A 591 -26.86 -40.50 -30.14
N LYS A 592 -25.97 -41.17 -29.39
CA LYS A 592 -26.19 -42.57 -28.95
C LYS A 592 -27.37 -42.74 -28.00
N VAL A 593 -27.73 -41.70 -27.25
CA VAL A 593 -28.84 -41.74 -26.28
C VAL A 593 -30.19 -41.38 -26.94
N ASN A 594 -30.20 -40.54 -27.98
CA ASN A 594 -31.45 -40.06 -28.60
C ASN A 594 -31.90 -40.82 -29.86
N PHE A 595 -31.04 -41.61 -30.49
CA PHE A 595 -31.40 -42.40 -31.67
C PHE A 595 -31.13 -43.89 -31.43
N GLY A 596 -31.78 -44.44 -30.41
CA GLY A 596 -31.97 -45.88 -30.30
C GLY A 596 -32.77 -46.40 -31.50
N SER A 597 -32.10 -47.17 -32.35
CA SER A 597 -32.63 -48.06 -33.39
C SER A 597 -34.15 -47.99 -33.64
N ARG A 598 -34.57 -47.17 -34.61
CA ARG A 598 -35.74 -47.49 -35.43
C ARG A 598 -35.34 -47.45 -36.90
N GLN A 599 -35.11 -48.65 -37.44
CA GLN A 599 -35.27 -48.91 -38.86
C GLN A 599 -36.73 -48.64 -39.23
N ASN A 600 -36.92 -47.64 -40.11
CA ASN A 600 -37.92 -47.46 -41.17
C ASN A 600 -38.32 -45.98 -41.29
#